data_AF-A0A2W2GG32-F1
#
_entry.id   AF-A0A2W2GG32-F1
#
_cell.length_a   1.000
_cell.length_b   1.000
_cell.length_c   1.000
_cell.angle_alpha   90.00
_cell.angle_beta   90.00
_cell.angle_gamma   90.00
#
_symmetry.space_group_name_H-M   'P 1'
#
loop_
_entity.id
_entity.type
_entity.pdbx_description
1 polymer ?
#
loop_
_entity_poly.entity_id
_entity_poly.type
_entity_poly.pdbx_seq_one_letter_code
_entity_poly.pdbx_strand_id
1 'polypeptide(L)'
;MIAANPALAERDLIKLADIADAPAPAIERRGVEPGKARFIIDVVLAIHRRAMPRWLAEPDTTLSQLMAQAVAELREAVMPSAPTTRRRGKPLD
;
A
#
# COMPACT_ATOMS: atom_id res chain seq x y z
N MET A 1 9.59 2.36 18.57
CA MET A 1 8.20 1.93 18.34
C MET A 1 7.30 3.18 18.36
N ILE A 2 7.06 3.82 17.21
CA ILE A 2 6.21 5.02 17.11
C ILE A 2 4.75 4.68 17.46
N ALA A 3 4.28 3.49 17.05
CA ALA A 3 2.95 2.97 17.39
C ALA A 3 2.73 2.66 18.89
N ALA A 4 3.78 2.68 19.71
CA ALA A 4 3.67 2.47 21.17
C ALA A 4 3.19 3.71 21.91
N ASN A 5 3.32 4.88 21.29
CA ASN A 5 3.03 6.16 21.90
C ASN A 5 1.96 6.87 21.05
N PRO A 6 0.72 7.01 21.56
CA PRO A 6 -0.38 7.63 20.82
C PRO A 6 -0.05 9.02 20.27
N ALA A 7 0.67 9.86 21.03
CA ALA A 7 1.05 11.20 20.58
C ALA A 7 2.07 11.18 19.42
N LEU A 8 2.95 10.17 19.38
CA LEU A 8 3.86 9.99 18.26
C LEU A 8 3.14 9.44 17.03
N ALA A 9 2.14 8.56 17.21
CA ALA A 9 1.31 8.05 16.12
C ALA A 9 0.45 9.16 15.48
N GLU A 10 -0.16 10.02 16.29
CA GLU A 10 -0.95 11.17 15.83
C GLU A 10 -0.08 12.15 15.04
N ARG A 11 1.10 12.49 15.57
CA ARG A 11 2.07 13.34 14.86
C ARG A 11 2.54 12.73 13.54
N ASP A 12 2.70 11.41 13.48
CA ASP A 12 3.07 10.70 12.26
C ASP A 12 1.96 10.78 11.20
N LEU A 13 0.69 10.67 11.62
CA LEU A 13 -0.47 10.82 10.73
C LEU A 13 -0.56 12.24 10.15
N ILE A 14 -0.35 13.28 10.95
CA ILE A 14 -0.35 14.67 10.48
C ILE A 14 0.74 14.88 9.41
N LYS A 15 1.96 14.42 9.67
CA LYS A 15 3.07 14.53 8.71
C LYS A 15 2.77 13.82 7.40
N LEU A 16 2.11 12.66 7.45
CA LEU A 16 1.74 11.93 6.25
C LEU A 16 0.63 12.61 5.46
N ALA A 17 -0.29 13.30 6.13
CA ALA A 17 -1.28 14.15 5.46
C ALA A 17 -0.60 15.33 4.74
N ASP A 18 0.36 16.00 5.38
CA ASP A 18 1.12 17.09 4.74
C ASP A 18 1.91 16.58 3.50
N ILE A 19 2.52 15.40 3.61
CA ILE A 19 3.22 14.74 2.50
C ILE A 19 2.23 14.36 1.38
N ALA A 20 0.99 13.99 1.73
CA ALA A 20 -0.04 13.65 0.75
C ALA A 20 -0.52 14.86 -0.06
N ASP A 21 -0.55 16.04 0.55
CA ASP A 21 -1.05 17.25 -0.11
C ASP A 21 -0.05 17.83 -1.13
N ALA A 22 1.25 17.65 -0.88
CA ALA A 22 2.31 18.17 -1.76
C ALA A 22 2.29 17.63 -3.21
N PRO A 23 2.08 16.32 -3.49
CA PRO A 23 2.07 15.79 -4.85
C PRO A 23 0.73 15.95 -5.59
N ALA A 24 -0.38 16.22 -4.90
CA ALA A 24 -1.72 16.27 -5.53
C ALA A 24 -1.78 17.25 -6.72
N PRO A 25 -1.30 18.52 -6.61
CA PRO A 25 -1.32 19.45 -7.73
C PRO A 25 -0.50 18.97 -8.94
N ALA A 26 0.56 18.18 -8.71
CA ALA A 26 1.40 17.67 -9.79
C ALA A 26 0.72 16.52 -10.57
N ILE A 27 -0.09 15.71 -9.88
CA ILE A 27 -0.87 14.63 -10.49
C ILE A 27 -2.07 15.22 -11.25
N GLU A 28 -2.71 16.25 -10.70
CA GLU A 28 -3.79 16.99 -11.36
C GLU A 28 -3.34 17.67 -12.65
N ARG A 29 -2.16 18.30 -12.67
CA ARG A 29 -1.56 18.88 -13.89
C ARG A 29 -1.32 17.85 -15.00
N ARG A 30 -1.31 16.55 -14.67
CA ARG A 30 -1.22 15.45 -15.65
C ARG A 30 -2.60 14.98 -16.14
N GLY A 31 -3.68 15.71 -15.81
CA GLY A 31 -5.04 15.44 -16.26
C GLY A 31 -5.82 14.43 -15.41
N VAL A 32 -5.32 14.10 -14.22
CA VAL A 32 -6.05 13.25 -13.28
C VAL A 32 -7.03 14.12 -12.49
N GLU A 33 -8.29 13.68 -12.42
CA GLU A 33 -9.31 14.34 -11.61
C GLU A 33 -8.88 14.43 -10.13
N PRO A 34 -9.10 15.56 -9.41
CA PRO A 34 -8.59 15.77 -8.05
C PRO A 34 -8.90 14.66 -7.03
N GLY A 35 -10.14 14.18 -6.98
CA GLY A 35 -10.54 13.07 -6.11
C GLY A 35 -9.76 11.79 -6.41
N LYS A 36 -9.57 11.48 -7.69
CA LYS A 36 -8.73 10.36 -8.15
C LYS A 36 -7.25 10.59 -7.83
N ALA A 37 -6.74 11.82 -7.94
CA ALA A 37 -5.37 12.16 -7.58
C ALA A 37 -5.12 11.92 -6.09
N ARG A 38 -6.04 12.38 -5.23
CA ARG A 38 -5.98 12.14 -3.78
C ARG A 38 -6.01 10.64 -3.46
N PHE A 39 -6.94 9.91 -4.07
CA PHE A 39 -7.05 8.46 -3.88
C PHE A 39 -5.75 7.72 -4.25
N ILE A 40 -5.12 8.08 -5.38
CA ILE A 40 -3.83 7.50 -5.78
C ILE A 40 -2.76 7.74 -4.71
N ILE A 41 -2.68 8.95 -4.17
CA ILE A 41 -1.71 9.32 -3.14
C ILE A 41 -1.93 8.51 -1.85
N ASP A 42 -3.18 8.38 -1.41
CA ASP A 42 -3.51 7.61 -0.21
C ASP A 42 -3.09 6.13 -0.36
N VAL A 43 -3.29 5.54 -1.54
CA VAL A 43 -2.81 4.18 -1.86
C VAL A 43 -1.28 4.11 -1.86
N VAL A 44 -0.59 5.07 -2.47
CA VAL A 44 0.89 5.13 -2.47
C VAL A 44 1.44 5.23 -1.05
N LEU A 45 0.81 6.03 -0.18
CA LEU A 45 1.22 6.14 1.22
C LEU A 45 1.01 4.84 2.00
N ALA A 46 -0.07 4.11 1.75
CA ALA A 46 -0.29 2.79 2.34
C ALA A 46 0.80 1.79 1.93
N ILE A 47 1.17 1.77 0.65
CA ILE A 47 2.28 0.95 0.11
C ILE A 47 3.60 1.35 0.77
N HIS A 48 3.87 2.65 0.89
CA HIS A 48 5.07 3.18 1.54
C HIS A 48 5.19 2.76 3.00
N ARG A 49 4.11 2.89 3.78
CA ARG A 49 4.08 2.48 5.20
C ARG A 49 4.33 0.98 5.38
N ARG A 50 3.96 0.15 4.39
CA ARG A 50 4.25 -1.28 4.38
C ARG A 50 5.71 -1.59 4.02
N ALA A 51 6.29 -0.84 3.08
CA ALA A 51 7.65 -1.04 2.59
C ALA A 51 8.73 -0.50 3.55
N MET A 52 8.50 0.66 4.18
CA MET A 52 9.49 1.36 5.00
C MET A 52 10.08 0.53 6.14
N PRO A 53 9.28 -0.15 6.98
CA PRO A 53 9.84 -0.93 8.09
C PRO A 53 10.73 -2.08 7.62
N ARG A 54 10.39 -2.72 6.49
CA ARG A 54 11.21 -3.78 5.88
C ARG A 54 12.52 -3.23 5.33
N TRP A 55 12.46 -2.08 4.67
CA TRP A 55 13.65 -1.42 4.13
C TRP A 55 14.65 -1.06 5.23
N LEU A 56 14.16 -0.59 6.39
CA LEU A 56 15.01 -0.29 7.54
C LEU A 56 15.61 -1.54 8.20
N ALA A 57 15.01 -2.71 7.98
CA ALA A 57 15.47 -3.98 8.55
C ALA A 57 16.38 -4.79 7.61
N GLU A 58 16.28 -4.55 6.30
CA GLU A 58 16.96 -5.31 5.24
C GLU A 58 17.98 -4.45 4.48
N PRO A 59 19.29 -4.57 4.77
CA PRO A 59 20.31 -3.68 4.18
C PRO A 59 20.54 -3.90 2.68
N ASP A 60 20.24 -5.10 2.18
CA ASP A 60 20.51 -5.50 0.79
C ASP A 60 19.31 -5.29 -0.16
N THR A 61 18.14 -4.93 0.39
CA THR A 61 16.92 -4.72 -0.40
C THR A 61 16.69 -3.23 -0.60
N THR A 62 16.48 -2.78 -1.84
CA THR A 62 16.16 -1.38 -2.12
C THR A 62 14.71 -1.07 -1.74
N LEU A 63 14.44 0.18 -1.33
CA LEU A 63 13.08 0.65 -1.10
C LEU A 63 12.19 0.45 -2.34
N SER A 64 12.73 0.64 -3.54
CA SER A 64 11.98 0.44 -4.78
C SER A 64 11.51 -1.01 -4.97
N GLN A 65 12.35 -1.99 -4.63
CA GLN A 65 11.96 -3.40 -4.68
C GLN A 65 10.83 -3.69 -3.69
N LEU A 66 10.93 -3.17 -2.47
CA LEU A 66 9.89 -3.37 -1.44
C LEU A 66 8.58 -2.67 -1.79
N MET A 67 8.62 -1.49 -2.43
CA MET A 67 7.45 -0.81 -2.96
C MET A 67 6.78 -1.64 -4.06
N ALA A 68 7.55 -2.19 -5.01
CA ALA A 68 7.03 -3.04 -6.08
C ALA A 68 6.40 -4.33 -5.52
N GLN A 69 7.04 -4.95 -4.52
CA GLN A 69 6.50 -6.11 -3.82
C GLN A 69 5.19 -5.79 -3.11
N ALA A 70 5.10 -4.65 -2.41
CA ALA A 70 3.87 -4.23 -1.75
C ALA A 70 2.72 -3.91 -2.73
N VAL A 71 3.03 -3.40 -3.93
CA VAL A 71 2.06 -3.23 -5.03
C VAL A 71 1.53 -4.59 -5.51
N ALA A 72 2.42 -5.57 -5.68
CA ALA A 72 2.03 -6.93 -6.08
C ALA A 72 1.12 -7.57 -5.04
N GLU A 73 1.48 -7.47 -3.75
CA GLU A 73 0.65 -7.96 -2.64
C GLU A 73 -0.73 -7.28 -2.59
N LEU A 74 -0.80 -5.96 -2.80
CA LEU A 74 -2.07 -5.25 -2.88
C LEU A 74 -2.92 -5.77 -4.05
N ARG A 75 -2.31 -5.93 -5.23
CA ARG A 75 -2.99 -6.43 -6.43
C ARG A 75 -3.56 -7.81 -6.21
N GLU A 76 -2.79 -8.71 -5.61
CA GLU A 76 -3.24 -10.06 -5.26
C GLU A 76 -4.41 -10.03 -4.28
N ALA A 77 -4.35 -9.17 -3.26
CA ALA A 77 -5.38 -9.07 -2.24
C ALA A 77 -6.73 -8.50 -2.74
N VAL A 78 -6.69 -7.59 -3.72
CA VAL A 78 -7.92 -6.95 -4.25
C VAL A 78 -8.52 -7.68 -5.46
N MET A 79 -7.76 -8.56 -6.11
CA MET A 79 -8.29 -9.38 -7.19
C MET A 79 -9.07 -10.57 -6.61
N PRO A 80 -10.22 -10.95 -7.22
CA PRO A 80 -10.92 -12.15 -6.83
C PRO A 80 -10.00 -13.36 -7.02
N SER A 81 -9.77 -14.13 -5.95
CA SER A 81 -9.14 -15.43 -6.09
C SER A 81 -10.08 -16.33 -6.89
N ALA A 82 -9.59 -16.91 -7.99
CA ALA A 82 -10.38 -17.85 -8.79
C ALA A 82 -10.94 -18.94 -7.86
N PRO A 83 -12.22 -19.33 -7.98
CA PRO A 83 -12.78 -20.34 -7.10
C PRO A 83 -11.95 -21.62 -7.23
N THR A 84 -11.20 -21.95 -6.18
CA THR A 84 -10.51 -23.24 -6.03
C THR A 84 -11.58 -24.31 -6.16
N THR A 85 -11.69 -24.89 -7.35
CA THR A 85 -12.63 -25.99 -7.61
C THR A 85 -12.13 -27.17 -6.80
N ARG A 86 -12.63 -27.29 -5.57
CA ARG A 86 -12.43 -28.46 -4.72
C ARG A 86 -13.07 -29.63 -5.46
N ARG A 87 -12.26 -30.35 -6.24
CA ARG A 87 -12.63 -31.55 -6.99
C ARG A 87 -13.20 -32.55 -5.99
N ARG A 88 -14.53 -32.55 -5.86
CA ARG A 88 -15.28 -33.47 -4.99
C ARG A 88 -15.01 -34.87 -5.54
N GLY A 89 -14.32 -35.70 -4.77
CA GLY A 89 -14.04 -37.09 -5.11
C GLY A 89 -15.34 -37.82 -5.44
N LYS A 90 -15.29 -38.60 -6.51
CA LYS A 90 -16.31 -39.50 -7.04
C LYS A 90 -16.87 -40.42 -5.92
N PRO A 91 -18.18 -40.70 -5.86
CA PRO A 91 -18.70 -41.71 -4.94
C PRO A 91 -18.29 -43.11 -5.42
N LEU A 92 -17.85 -43.96 -4.49
CA LEU A 92 -17.73 -45.40 -4.72
C LEU A 92 -19.13 -46.00 -4.62
N ASP A 93 -19.44 -46.86 -5.59
CA ASP A 93 -20.62 -47.74 -5.67
C ASP A 93 -20.81 -48.57 -4.38
#